data_AF-A0A2X3V132-F1
#
_entry.id   AF-A0A2X3V132-F1
#
_cell.length_a   1.000
_cell.length_b   1.000
_cell.length_c   1.000
_cell.angle_alpha   90.00
_cell.angle_beta   90.00
_cell.angle_gamma   90.00
#
_symmetry.space_group_name_H-M   'P 1'
#
loop_
_entity.id
_entity.type
_entity.pdbx_description
1 polymer ?
#
loop_
_entity_poly.entity_id
_entity_poly.type
_entity_poly.pdbx_seq_one_letter_code
_entity_poly.pdbx_strand_id
1 'polypeptide(L)'
;MNKEKKLDELREKEAGLFLQEERLLREKRLLENQKENFDWYRSEAQIQLWDSFESYPSSRIFFEQLYSEAFHESNIVSESFLDDLDEINLQKRKLEDDLNDIYHERIRINQTEDKVDGN
;
A
#
# COMPACT_ATOMS: atom_id res chain seq x y z
N MET A 1 18.87 31.71 11.59
CA MET A 1 19.23 30.27 11.58
C MET A 1 20.30 30.11 10.50
N ASN A 2 21.42 29.44 10.77
CA ASN A 2 22.50 29.25 9.77
C ASN A 2 21.96 28.42 8.60
N LYS A 3 22.28 28.81 7.35
CA LYS A 3 21.91 28.07 6.13
C LYS A 3 22.32 26.60 6.21
N GLU A 4 23.55 26.34 6.61
CA GLU A 4 24.07 24.96 6.72
C GLU A 4 23.21 24.15 7.68
N LYS A 5 22.88 24.73 8.84
CA LYS A 5 21.99 24.09 9.80
C LYS A 5 20.62 23.76 9.21
N LYS A 6 20.03 24.68 8.44
CA LYS A 6 18.74 24.45 7.79
C LYS A 6 18.82 23.39 6.68
N LEU A 7 19.91 23.36 5.91
CA LEU A 7 20.15 22.33 4.89
C LEU A 7 20.38 20.95 5.51
N ASP A 8 21.01 20.89 6.68
CA ASP A 8 21.24 19.64 7.40
C ASP A 8 19.93 19.12 8.00
N GLU A 9 19.09 19.98 8.58
CA GLU A 9 17.73 19.63 9.01
C GLU A 9 16.89 19.05 7.85
N LEU A 10 17.00 19.62 6.65
CA LEU A 10 16.31 19.10 5.46
C LEU A 10 16.86 17.75 5.00
N ARG A 11 18.16 17.51 5.11
CA ARG A 11 18.79 16.21 4.81
C ARG A 11 18.36 15.12 5.78
N GLU A 12 18.28 15.44 7.07
CA GLU A 12 17.78 14.51 8.08
C GLU A 12 16.31 14.15 7.83
N LYS A 13 15.48 15.15 7.50
CA LYS A 13 14.08 14.93 7.16
C LYS A 13 13.94 14.05 5.91
N GLU A 14 14.70 14.33 4.86
CA GLU A 14 14.72 13.54 3.62
C GLU A 14 15.14 12.08 3.89
N ALA A 15 16.18 11.85 4.68
CA ALA A 15 16.60 10.51 5.07
C ALA A 15 15.50 9.75 5.83
N GLY A 16 14.78 10.43 6.72
CA GLY A 16 13.62 9.87 7.42
C GLY A 16 12.50 9.45 6.47
N LEU A 17 12.18 10.30 5.48
CA LEU A 17 11.17 10.00 4.48
C LEU A 17 11.58 8.81 3.58
N PHE A 18 12.84 8.69 3.18
CA PHE A 18 13.29 7.53 2.41
C PHE A 18 13.17 6.21 3.19
N LEU A 19 13.47 6.22 4.50
CA LEU A 19 13.26 5.04 5.35
C LEU A 19 11.78 4.67 5.45
N GLN A 20 10.90 5.67 5.50
CA GLN A 20 9.46 5.45 5.49
C GLN A 20 8.98 4.90 4.14
N GLU A 21 9.49 5.40 3.02
CA GLU A 21 9.16 4.89 1.68
C GLU A 21 9.55 3.41 1.55
N GLU A 22 10.75 3.04 1.99
CA GLU A 22 11.18 1.64 1.97
C GLU A 22 10.29 0.74 2.83
N ARG A 23 9.80 1.24 3.97
CA ARG A 23 8.87 0.50 4.82
C ARG A 23 7.55 0.26 4.08
N LEU A 24 6.97 1.31 3.49
CA LEU A 24 5.73 1.21 2.72
C LEU A 24 5.87 0.26 1.53
N LEU A 25 7.02 0.26 0.83
CA LEU A 25 7.29 -0.67 -0.27
C LEU A 25 7.40 -2.13 0.19
N ARG A 26 7.88 -2.39 1.40
CA ARG A 26 7.90 -3.75 1.98
C ARG A 26 6.50 -4.19 2.37
N GLU A 27 5.75 -3.30 3.02
CA GLU A 27 4.38 -3.54 3.45
C GLU A 27 3.47 -3.82 2.26
N LYS A 28 3.54 -3.00 1.21
CA LYS A 28 2.82 -3.21 -0.05
C LYS A 28 3.06 -4.59 -0.64
N ARG A 29 4.34 -4.99 -0.76
CA ARG A 29 4.71 -6.31 -1.31
C ARG A 29 4.20 -7.45 -0.45
N LEU A 30 4.24 -7.30 0.88
CA LEU A 30 3.69 -8.30 1.79
C LEU A 30 2.19 -8.46 1.58
N LEU A 31 1.47 -7.33 1.48
CA LEU A 31 0.03 -7.31 1.29
C LEU A 31 -0.39 -7.87 -0.07
N GLU A 32 0.33 -7.53 -1.14
CA GLU A 32 0.14 -8.11 -2.48
C GLU A 32 0.31 -9.64 -2.45
N ASN A 33 1.35 -10.14 -1.79
CA ASN A 33 1.56 -11.59 -1.63
C ASN A 33 0.46 -12.26 -0.79
N GLN A 34 -0.01 -11.60 0.28
CA GLN A 34 -1.10 -12.12 1.11
C GLN A 34 -2.41 -12.21 0.31
N LYS A 35 -2.71 -11.17 -0.47
CA LYS A 35 -3.87 -11.16 -1.36
C LYS A 35 -3.79 -12.28 -2.41
N GLU A 36 -2.63 -12.45 -3.05
CA GLU A 36 -2.43 -13.52 -4.04
C GLU A 36 -2.65 -14.91 -3.43
N ASN A 37 -2.08 -15.16 -2.24
CA ASN A 37 -2.31 -16.40 -1.52
C ASN A 37 -3.78 -16.59 -1.17
N PHE A 38 -4.46 -15.55 -0.70
CA PHE A 38 -5.88 -15.58 -0.38
C PHE A 38 -6.73 -15.93 -1.61
N ASP A 39 -6.48 -15.27 -2.75
CA ASP A 39 -7.19 -15.52 -4.00
C ASP A 39 -6.97 -16.97 -4.50
N TRP A 40 -5.76 -17.51 -4.29
CA TRP A 40 -5.47 -18.91 -4.57
C TRP A 40 -6.28 -19.86 -3.67
N TYR A 41 -6.22 -19.70 -2.34
CA TYR A 41 -6.99 -20.53 -1.40
C TYR A 41 -8.49 -20.44 -1.64
N ARG A 42 -8.99 -19.24 -1.95
CA ARG A 42 -10.39 -19.01 -2.29
C ARG A 42 -10.79 -19.81 -3.53
N SER A 43 -9.99 -19.76 -4.58
CA SER A 43 -10.25 -20.50 -5.82
C SER A 43 -10.24 -22.01 -5.59
N GLU A 44 -9.26 -22.50 -4.83
CA GLU A 44 -9.12 -23.91 -4.48
C GLU A 44 -10.32 -24.40 -3.65
N ALA A 45 -10.76 -23.62 -2.67
CA ALA A 45 -11.94 -23.94 -1.86
C ALA A 45 -13.22 -23.99 -2.71
N GLN A 46 -13.36 -23.10 -3.69
CA GLN A 46 -14.51 -23.10 -4.61
C GLN A 46 -14.56 -24.37 -5.47
N ILE A 47 -13.40 -24.82 -5.98
CA ILE A 47 -13.30 -26.07 -6.73
C ILE A 47 -13.71 -27.26 -5.85
N GLN A 48 -13.17 -27.35 -4.64
CA GLN A 48 -13.48 -28.46 -3.72
C GLN A 48 -14.97 -28.50 -3.31
N LEU A 49 -15.59 -27.33 -3.13
CA LEU A 49 -17.03 -27.24 -2.89
C LEU A 49 -17.85 -27.73 -4.09
N TRP A 50 -17.42 -27.39 -5.30
CA TRP A 50 -18.07 -27.84 -6.53
C TRP A 50 -17.92 -29.36 -6.74
N ASP A 51 -16.74 -29.92 -6.53
CA ASP A 51 -16.50 -31.37 -6.65
C ASP A 51 -17.32 -32.16 -5.62
N SER A 52 -17.48 -31.60 -4.42
CA SER A 52 -18.33 -32.18 -3.36
C SER A 52 -19.80 -32.20 -3.75
N PHE A 53 -20.26 -31.18 -4.50
CA PHE A 53 -21.62 -31.13 -5.02
C PHE A 53 -21.91 -32.28 -5.99
N GLU A 54 -20.99 -32.59 -6.91
CA GLU A 54 -21.15 -33.71 -7.86
C GLU A 54 -21.30 -35.06 -7.15
N SER A 55 -20.68 -35.20 -5.97
CA SER A 55 -20.72 -36.43 -5.17
C SER A 55 -22.00 -36.59 -4.33
N TYR A 56 -22.72 -35.50 -4.04
CA TYR A 56 -23.91 -35.50 -3.16
C TYR A 56 -25.11 -34.72 -3.75
N PRO A 57 -25.76 -35.22 -4.80
CA PRO A 57 -26.83 -34.49 -5.50
C PRO A 57 -28.05 -34.17 -4.64
N SER A 58 -28.37 -35.02 -3.65
CA SER A 58 -29.49 -34.82 -2.73
C SER A 58 -29.28 -33.65 -1.76
N SER A 59 -28.04 -33.21 -1.57
CA SER A 59 -27.66 -32.13 -0.66
C SER A 59 -27.39 -30.82 -1.39
N ARG A 60 -27.75 -30.73 -2.67
CA ARG A 60 -27.50 -29.57 -3.55
C ARG A 60 -27.80 -28.23 -2.91
N ILE A 61 -29.01 -28.07 -2.37
CA ILE A 61 -29.50 -26.80 -1.82
C ILE A 61 -28.63 -26.34 -0.64
N PHE A 62 -28.19 -27.28 0.21
CA PHE A 62 -27.30 -26.97 1.33
C PHE A 62 -25.92 -26.49 0.85
N PHE A 63 -25.35 -27.16 -0.14
CA PHE A 63 -24.06 -26.76 -0.71
C PHE A 63 -24.14 -25.42 -1.47
N GLU A 64 -25.23 -25.14 -2.18
CA GLU A 64 -25.46 -23.85 -2.85
C GLU A 64 -25.52 -22.69 -1.84
N GLN A 65 -26.19 -22.88 -0.70
CA GLN A 65 -26.20 -21.90 0.39
C GLN A 65 -24.80 -21.67 0.97
N LEU A 66 -24.10 -22.76 1.31
CA LEU A 66 -22.76 -22.68 1.87
C LEU A 66 -21.75 -22.03 0.90
N TYR A 67 -21.87 -22.33 -0.40
CA TYR A 67 -21.08 -21.67 -1.43
C TYR A 67 -21.37 -20.17 -1.50
N SER A 68 -22.64 -19.77 -1.47
CA SER A 68 -23.03 -18.36 -1.53
C SER A 68 -22.51 -17.57 -0.33
N GLU A 69 -22.59 -18.14 0.88
CA GLU A 69 -22.08 -17.52 2.11
C GLU A 69 -20.56 -17.39 2.06
N ALA A 70 -19.85 -18.48 1.77
CA ALA A 70 -18.39 -18.47 1.66
C ALA A 70 -17.90 -17.51 0.56
N PHE A 71 -18.61 -17.42 -0.57
CA PHE A 71 -18.29 -16.48 -1.64
C PHE A 71 -18.47 -15.03 -1.19
N HIS A 72 -19.55 -14.72 -0.46
CA HIS A 72 -19.81 -13.38 0.05
C HIS A 72 -18.74 -12.95 1.06
N GLU A 73 -18.45 -13.78 2.05
CA GLU A 73 -17.40 -13.51 3.04
C GLU A 73 -16.03 -13.35 2.37
N SER A 74 -15.73 -14.20 1.38
CA SER A 74 -14.47 -14.09 0.63
C SER A 74 -14.34 -12.80 -0.16
N ASN A 75 -15.44 -12.24 -0.67
CA ASN A 75 -15.43 -10.94 -1.33
C ASN A 75 -15.12 -9.81 -0.35
N ILE A 76 -15.73 -9.83 0.85
CA ILE A 76 -15.46 -8.82 1.87
C ILE A 76 -13.96 -8.79 2.22
N VAL A 77 -13.34 -9.97 2.39
CA VAL A 77 -11.91 -10.06 2.68
C VAL A 77 -11.05 -9.63 1.47
N SER A 78 -11.45 -9.99 0.25
CA SER A 78 -10.73 -9.56 -0.96
C SER A 78 -10.79 -8.03 -1.14
N GLU A 79 -11.94 -7.41 -0.86
CA GLU A 79 -12.14 -5.96 -0.87
C GLU A 79 -11.28 -5.27 0.20
N SER A 80 -11.18 -5.82 1.41
CA SER A 80 -10.33 -5.21 2.45
C SER A 80 -8.86 -5.16 2.04
N PHE A 81 -8.34 -6.15 1.30
CA PHE A 81 -6.98 -6.07 0.76
C PHE A 81 -6.80 -4.91 -0.24
N LEU A 82 -7.83 -4.59 -1.02
CA LEU A 82 -7.78 -3.47 -1.96
C LEU A 82 -7.78 -2.13 -1.22
N ASP A 83 -8.62 -1.99 -0.19
CA ASP A 83 -8.67 -0.80 0.66
C ASP A 83 -7.31 -0.54 1.34
N ASP A 84 -6.71 -1.57 1.92
CA ASP A 84 -5.39 -1.48 2.56
C ASP A 84 -4.29 -1.10 1.54
N LEU A 85 -4.32 -1.65 0.31
CA LEU A 85 -3.39 -1.28 -0.76
C LEU A 85 -3.56 0.17 -1.20
N ASP A 86 -4.80 0.66 -1.27
CA ASP A 86 -5.11 2.05 -1.61
C ASP A 86 -4.66 3.01 -0.52
N GLU A 87 -4.78 2.64 0.76
CA GLU A 87 -4.21 3.40 1.87
C GLU A 87 -2.69 3.54 1.73
N ILE A 88 -1.98 2.44 1.46
CA ILE A 88 -0.52 2.47 1.25
C ILE A 88 -0.17 3.36 0.05
N ASN A 89 -0.92 3.27 -1.05
CA ASN A 89 -0.70 4.12 -2.23
C ASN A 89 -0.91 5.61 -1.91
N LEU A 90 -1.92 5.94 -1.08
CA LEU A 90 -2.16 7.31 -0.64
C LEU A 90 -1.03 7.82 0.26
N GLN A 91 -0.53 7.00 1.17
CA GLN A 91 0.61 7.34 2.02
C GLN A 91 1.88 7.59 1.18
N LYS A 92 2.12 6.76 0.16
CA LYS A 92 3.24 6.94 -0.79
C LYS A 92 3.17 8.27 -1.54
N ARG A 93 2.00 8.66 -2.04
CA ARG A 93 1.81 9.96 -2.71
C ARG A 93 2.13 11.15 -1.80
N LYS A 94 1.65 11.11 -0.54
CA LYS A 94 1.97 12.16 0.44
C LYS A 94 3.47 12.27 0.70
N LEU A 95 4.15 11.12 0.77
CA LEU A 95 5.60 11.07 0.94
C LEU A 95 6.33 11.67 -0.27
N GLU A 96 5.88 11.36 -1.48
CA GLU A 96 6.41 11.96 -2.72
C GLU A 96 6.23 13.50 -2.73
N ASP A 97 5.07 13.99 -2.30
CA ASP A 97 4.80 15.42 -2.15
C ASP A 97 5.75 16.05 -1.10
N ASP A 98 5.91 15.43 0.06
CA ASP A 98 6.82 15.89 1.12
C ASP A 98 8.29 15.95 0.66
N LEU A 99 8.74 14.96 -0.12
CA LEU A 99 10.08 14.94 -0.72
C LEU A 99 10.25 16.07 -1.74
N ASN A 100 9.22 16.32 -2.56
CA ASN A 100 9.23 17.39 -3.54
C ASN A 100 9.29 18.77 -2.88
N ASP A 101 8.58 18.96 -1.76
CA ASP A 101 8.65 20.17 -0.94
C ASP A 101 10.07 20.40 -0.40
N ILE A 102 10.72 19.36 0.12
CA ILE A 102 12.13 19.45 0.57
C ILE A 102 13.06 19.82 -0.58
N TYR A 103 12.87 19.22 -1.76
CA TYR A 103 13.65 19.55 -2.96
C TYR A 103 13.54 21.03 -3.31
N HIS A 104 12.31 21.56 -3.38
CA HIS A 104 12.10 22.98 -3.68
C HIS A 104 12.60 23.91 -2.57
N GLU A 105 12.50 23.51 -1.30
CA GLU A 105 13.02 24.32 -0.20
C GLU A 105 14.56 24.42 -0.24
N ARG A 106 15.26 23.34 -0.55
CA ARG A 106 16.72 23.37 -0.75
C ARG A 106 17.12 24.32 -1.88
N ILE A 107 16.40 24.29 -3.01
CA ILE A 107 16.63 25.21 -4.12
C ILE A 107 16.45 26.65 -3.67
N ARG A 108 15.35 26.97 -2.97
CA ARG A 108 15.08 28.33 -2.49
C ARG A 108 16.20 28.82 -1.59
N ILE A 109 16.62 28.02 -0.61
CA ILE A 109 17.69 28.36 0.34
C ILE A 109 18.97 28.71 -0.41
N ASN A 110 19.37 27.90 -1.38
CA ASN A 110 20.57 28.14 -2.17
C ASN A 110 20.48 29.41 -3.03
N GLN A 111 19.31 29.70 -3.61
CA GLN A 111 19.10 30.90 -4.46
C GLN A 111 18.97 32.22 -3.67
N THR A 112 18.51 32.18 -2.42
CA THR A 112 18.33 33.41 -1.60
C THR A 112 19.63 34.08 -1.19
N GLU A 113 20.75 33.37 -1.14
CA GLU A 113 22.05 33.95 -0.76
C GLU A 113 22.91 34.41 -1.95
N ASP A 114 22.74 33.83 -3.14
CA ASP A 114 23.43 34.30 -4.37
C ASP A 114 23.04 35.76 -4.74
N LYS A 115 21.99 36.30 -4.12
CA LYS A 115 21.55 37.71 -4.27
C LYS A 115 22.09 38.67 -3.21
N VAL A 116 22.75 38.17 -2.15
CA VAL A 116 23.23 39.00 -1.03
C VAL A 116 24.70 39.41 -1.22
N ASP A 117 25.50 38.64 -1.96
CA ASP A 117 26.91 38.96 -2.27
C ASP A 117 27.09 39.81 -3.56
N GLY A 118 26.00 40.38 -4.08
CA GLY A 118 25.98 41.16 -5.31
C GLY A 118 25.74 42.66 -5.11
N ASN A 119 26.32 43.28 -4.07
CA ASN A 119 26.29 44.74 -3.90
C ASN A 119 27.57 45.29 -3.28
#